data_AF-A0A3N5QZV1-F1
#
_entry.id   AF-A0A3N5QZV1-F1
#
_cell.length_a   1.000
_cell.length_b   1.000
_cell.length_c   1.000
_cell.angle_alpha   90.00
_cell.angle_beta   90.00
_cell.angle_gamma   90.00
#
_symmetry.space_group_name_H-M   'P 1'
#
loop_
_entity.id
_entity.type
_entity.pdbx_description
1 polymer ?
#
loop_
_entity_poly.entity_id
_entity_poly.type
_entity_poly.pdbx_seq_one_letter_code
_entity_poly.pdbx_strand_id
1 'polypeptide(L)'
;MADISLWNNKSVRADFETRAKKRLKELSSETVGLAGVIAIEPDSGDFFTGQTLGKANDAAYVKYPDRWLYFARLDNPEEAIALITW
;
A
#
# COMPACT_ATOMS: atom_id res chain seq x y z
N MET A 1 -10.01 14.31 2.34
CA MET A 1 -9.85 14.37 0.87
C MET A 1 -8.43 13.99 0.53
N ALA A 2 -8.27 12.91 -0.23
CA ALA A 2 -6.97 12.44 -0.71
C ALA A 2 -6.29 13.47 -1.61
N ASP A 3 -4.96 13.48 -1.63
CA ASP A 3 -4.21 14.31 -2.57
C ASP A 3 -4.40 13.82 -4.01
N ILE A 4 -5.16 14.58 -4.81
CA ILE A 4 -5.41 14.32 -6.23
C ILE A 4 -4.16 14.44 -7.11
N SER A 5 -3.06 14.99 -6.60
CA SER A 5 -1.80 15.09 -7.35
C SER A 5 -1.25 13.71 -7.74
N LEU A 6 -1.47 12.68 -6.90
CA LEU A 6 -1.09 11.28 -7.16
C LEU A 6 -1.82 10.66 -8.35
N TRP A 7 -3.03 11.14 -8.65
CA TRP A 7 -3.79 10.73 -9.83
C TRP A 7 -3.34 11.47 -11.10
N ASN A 8 -3.10 12.78 -10.98
CA ASN A 8 -2.87 13.66 -12.12
C ASN A 8 -1.39 13.79 -12.53
N ASN A 9 -0.45 13.53 -11.62
CA ASN A 9 0.98 13.75 -11.84
C ASN A 9 1.76 12.42 -11.79
N LYS A 10 2.27 12.01 -12.96
CA LYS A 10 3.06 10.78 -13.11
C LYS A 10 4.33 10.77 -12.27
N SER A 11 5.00 11.91 -12.09
CA SER A 11 6.24 11.98 -11.30
C SER A 11 5.95 11.78 -9.81
N VAL A 12 4.91 12.44 -9.29
CA VAL A 12 4.50 12.28 -7.88
C VAL A 12 4.09 10.82 -7.61
N ARG A 13 3.38 10.20 -8.55
CA ARG A 13 3.02 8.78 -8.46
C ARG A 13 4.24 7.87 -8.48
N ALA A 14 5.19 8.10 -9.37
CA ALA A 14 6.42 7.32 -9.45
C ALA A 14 7.27 7.44 -8.16
N ASP A 15 7.34 8.64 -7.58
CA ASP A 15 8.05 8.87 -6.32
C ASP A 15 7.37 8.13 -5.15
N PHE A 16 6.03 8.17 -5.10
CA PHE A 16 5.24 7.42 -4.11
C PHE A 16 5.46 5.91 -4.25
N GLU A 17 5.33 5.36 -5.46
CA GLU A 17 5.55 3.94 -5.73
C GLU A 17 6.98 3.52 -5.39
N THR A 18 7.97 4.38 -5.65
CA THR A 18 9.38 4.10 -5.31
C THR A 18 9.58 3.99 -3.81
N ARG A 19 9.01 4.91 -3.01
CA ARG A 19 9.05 4.84 -1.54
C ARG A 19 8.33 3.59 -1.02
N ALA A 20 7.14 3.31 -1.56
CA ALA A 20 6.37 2.14 -1.15
C ALA A 20 7.05 0.81 -1.49
N LYS A 21 7.64 0.68 -2.68
CA LYS A 21 8.42 -0.51 -3.08
C LYS A 21 9.64 -0.70 -2.19
N LYS A 22 10.34 0.39 -1.84
CA LYS A 22 11.46 0.32 -0.88
C LYS A 22 10.96 -0.23 0.45
N ARG A 23 9.82 0.27 0.95
CA ARG A 23 9.24 -0.19 2.22
C ARG A 23 8.77 -1.64 2.16
N LEU A 24 8.16 -2.07 1.06
CA LEU A 24 7.78 -3.46 0.85
C LEU A 24 8.97 -4.42 0.92
N LYS A 25 10.13 -4.02 0.36
CA LYS A 25 11.37 -4.80 0.46
C LYS A 25 11.87 -4.91 1.90
N GLU A 26 11.79 -3.82 2.67
CA GLU A 26 12.15 -3.83 4.10
C GLU A 26 11.22 -4.74 4.92
N LEU A 27 9.92 -4.77 4.59
CA LEU A 27 8.90 -5.59 5.24
C LEU A 27 8.86 -7.04 4.75
N SER A 28 9.66 -7.40 3.74
CA SER A 28 9.63 -8.74 3.15
C SER A 28 9.96 -9.85 4.17
N SER A 29 10.80 -9.57 5.17
CA SER A 29 11.13 -10.48 6.27
C SER A 29 9.99 -10.64 7.28
N GLU A 30 9.24 -9.57 7.55
CA GLU A 30 8.09 -9.56 8.49
C GLU A 30 6.84 -10.18 7.88
N THR A 31 6.78 -10.24 6.55
CA THR A 31 5.64 -10.78 5.79
C THR A 31 5.84 -12.23 5.34
N VAL A 32 6.98 -12.85 5.68
CA VAL A 32 7.26 -14.27 5.38
C VAL A 32 6.20 -15.16 6.04
N GLY A 33 5.52 -15.98 5.24
CA GLY A 33 4.49 -16.90 5.70
C GLY A 33 3.08 -16.28 5.81
N LEU A 34 2.94 -14.97 5.56
CA LEU A 34 1.65 -14.33 5.40
C LEU A 34 1.13 -14.53 3.97
N ALA A 35 -0.18 -14.64 3.84
CA ALA A 35 -0.87 -14.77 2.55
C ALA A 35 -1.88 -13.64 2.37
N GLY A 36 -2.11 -13.26 1.11
CA GLY A 36 -3.08 -12.23 0.74
C GLY A 36 -2.42 -10.94 0.25
N VAL A 37 -2.93 -9.81 0.74
CA VAL A 37 -2.56 -8.46 0.31
C VAL A 37 -2.00 -7.68 1.50
N ILE A 38 -0.95 -6.93 1.25
CA ILE A 38 -0.42 -5.92 2.18
C ILE A 38 -0.77 -4.52 1.65
N ALA A 39 -1.25 -3.65 2.53
CA ALA A 39 -1.44 -2.23 2.29
C ALA A 39 -0.37 -1.47 3.08
N ILE A 40 0.41 -0.64 2.40
CA ILE A 40 1.55 0.09 2.97
C ILE A 40 1.29 1.58 2.89
N GLU A 41 1.46 2.27 4.01
CA GLU A 41 1.55 3.73 4.05
C GLU A 41 3.05 4.09 4.05
N PRO A 42 3.57 4.66 2.94
CA PRO A 42 5.02 4.72 2.70
C PRO A 42 5.76 5.76 3.56
N ASP A 43 5.07 6.72 4.16
CA ASP A 43 5.71 7.83 4.87
C ASP A 43 5.79 7.59 6.40
N SER A 44 4.81 6.86 6.97
CA SER A 44 4.76 6.45 8.37
C SER A 44 5.44 5.10 8.63
N GLY A 45 5.51 4.24 7.61
CA GLY A 45 6.04 2.90 7.73
C GLY A 45 5.03 1.88 8.27
N ASP A 46 3.78 2.29 8.50
CA ASP A 46 2.68 1.41 8.85
C ASP A 46 2.31 0.50 7.68
N PHE A 47 1.90 -0.72 8.02
CA PHE A 47 1.33 -1.65 7.07
C PHE A 47 0.17 -2.44 7.68
N PHE A 48 -0.71 -2.90 6.81
CA PHE A 48 -1.89 -3.68 7.15
C PHE A 48 -1.95 -4.88 6.23
N THR A 49 -2.40 -6.02 6.74
CA THR A 49 -2.53 -7.24 5.94
C THR A 49 -3.96 -7.73 5.95
N GLY A 50 -4.36 -8.37 4.86
CA GLY A 50 -5.66 -9.00 4.73
C GLY A 50 -5.63 -10.09 3.68
N GLN A 51 -6.50 -11.10 3.81
CA GLN A 51 -6.58 -12.18 2.83
C GLN A 51 -6.98 -11.70 1.43
N THR A 52 -7.63 -10.54 1.34
CA THR A 52 -8.08 -9.91 0.10
C THR A 52 -7.74 -8.42 0.13
N LEU A 53 -7.77 -7.78 -1.04
CA LEU A 53 -7.60 -6.34 -1.19
C LEU A 53 -8.58 -5.55 -0.29
N GLY A 54 -9.86 -5.93 -0.31
CA GLY A 54 -10.89 -5.29 0.51
C GLY A 54 -10.60 -5.40 2.01
N LYS A 55 -10.18 -6.57 2.51
CA LYS A 55 -9.84 -6.72 3.95
C LYS A 55 -8.61 -5.91 4.35
N ALA A 56 -7.60 -5.84 3.50
CA ALA A 56 -6.43 -5.02 3.74
C ALA A 56 -6.80 -3.51 3.72
N ASN A 57 -7.70 -3.12 2.83
CA ASN A 57 -8.26 -1.77 2.79
C ASN A 57 -9.05 -1.46 4.06
N ASP A 58 -9.98 -2.32 4.49
CA ASP A 58 -10.80 -2.08 5.69
C ASP A 58 -9.91 -1.85 6.92
N ALA A 59 -8.86 -2.66 7.07
CA ALA A 59 -7.88 -2.50 8.15
C ALA A 59 -7.13 -1.17 8.07
N ALA A 60 -6.72 -0.77 6.86
CA ALA A 60 -6.02 0.49 6.64
C ALA A 60 -6.94 1.71 6.83
N TYR A 61 -8.18 1.65 6.35
CA TYR A 61 -9.15 2.75 6.37
C TYR A 61 -9.45 3.24 7.79
N VAL A 62 -9.47 2.32 8.78
CA VAL A 62 -9.66 2.66 10.20
C VAL A 62 -8.63 3.69 10.68
N LYS A 63 -7.39 3.61 10.20
CA LYS A 63 -6.30 4.53 10.60
C LYS A 63 -6.06 5.64 9.57
N TYR A 64 -6.27 5.33 8.29
CA TYR A 64 -5.94 6.17 7.15
C TYR A 64 -7.14 6.31 6.21
N PRO A 65 -8.21 7.02 6.60
CA PRO A 65 -9.35 7.26 5.70
C PRO A 65 -8.97 8.24 4.58
N ASP A 66 -9.47 8.00 3.37
CA ASP A 66 -9.22 8.79 2.17
C ASP A 66 -7.71 9.06 1.91
N ARG A 67 -6.84 8.08 2.15
CA ARG A 67 -5.39 8.22 1.97
C ARG A 67 -4.87 7.26 0.91
N TRP A 68 -3.90 7.73 0.13
CA TRP A 68 -3.18 6.88 -0.81
C TRP A 68 -2.29 5.89 -0.09
N LEU A 69 -2.55 4.61 -0.31
CA LEU A 69 -1.72 3.51 0.13
C LEU A 69 -1.27 2.66 -1.06
N TYR A 70 -0.20 1.91 -0.84
CA TYR A 70 0.32 0.97 -1.81
C TYR A 70 -0.12 -0.45 -1.43
N PHE A 71 -0.92 -1.05 -2.30
CA PHE A 71 -1.43 -2.40 -2.11
C PHE A 71 -0.62 -3.36 -2.96
N ALA A 72 -0.06 -4.40 -2.36
CA ALA A 72 0.71 -5.42 -3.08
C ALA A 72 0.25 -6.81 -2.66
N ARG A 73 0.23 -7.75 -3.60
CA ARG A 73 0.03 -9.17 -3.28
C ARG A 73 1.29 -9.73 -2.63
N LEU A 74 1.13 -10.43 -1.51
CA LEU A 74 2.25 -11.06 -0.80
C LEU A 74 2.84 -12.25 -1.57
N ASP A 75 2.01 -12.94 -2.36
CA ASP A 75 2.45 -14.04 -3.23
C ASP A 75 3.01 -13.57 -4.58
N ASN A 76 2.72 -12.34 -4.98
CA ASN A 76 3.30 -11.70 -6.16
C ASN A 76 3.45 -10.17 -5.94
N PRO A 77 4.53 -9.71 -5.27
CA PRO A 77 4.73 -8.31 -4.91
C PRO A 77 4.77 -7.32 -6.07
N GLU A 78 5.01 -7.79 -7.30
CA GLU A 78 4.99 -6.96 -8.51
C GLU A 78 3.55 -6.62 -8.96
N GLU A 79 2.57 -7.43 -8.56
CA GLU A 79 1.13 -7.14 -8.72
C GLU A 79 0.68 -6.19 -7.61
N ALA A 80 0.97 -4.90 -7.85
CA ALA A 80 0.72 -3.85 -6.89
C ALA A 80 0.07 -2.63 -7.52
N ILE A 81 -0.68 -1.90 -6.70
CA ILE A 81 -1.45 -0.74 -7.12
C ILE A 81 -1.46 0.32 -6.02
N ALA A 82 -1.28 1.58 -6.41
CA ALA A 82 -1.57 2.71 -5.52
C ALA A 82 -3.08 2.99 -5.59
N LEU A 83 -3.75 2.98 -4.44
CA LEU A 83 -5.18 3.27 -4.32
C LEU A 83 -5.44 4.16 -3.10
N ILE A 84 -6.43 5.04 -3.22
CA ILE A 84 -7.00 5.74 -2.07
C ILE A 84 -7.81 4.73 -1.29
N THR A 85 -7.70 4.70 0.04
CA THR A 85 -8.56 3.88 0.89
C THR A 85 -10.03 4.29 0.80
N TRP A 86 -10.95 3.33 0.86
CA TRP A 86 -12.39 3.53 0.67
C TRP A 86 -13.25 2.87 1.75
#